data_AF-A0A932SCE1-F1
#
_entry.id   AF-A0A932SCE1-F1
#
_cell.length_a   1.000
_cell.length_b   1.000
_cell.length_c   1.000
_cell.angle_alpha   90.00
_cell.angle_beta   90.00
_cell.angle_gamma   90.00
#
_symmetry.space_group_name_H-M   'P 1'
#
loop_
_entity.id
_entity.type
_entity.pdbx_description
1 polymer ?
#
loop_
_entity_poly.entity_id
_entity_poly.type
_entity_poly.pdbx_seq_one_letter_code
_entity_poly.pdbx_strand_id
1 'polypeptide(L)'
;MALEELGPTFIKLGQVASTRADLLPPDWVEEFKKLQDAVPPFPFEKVKEVVERALKSPLSAKFRSFDETPCASASIAQVHYATLSDGQEVAVKVKRPGIDKIIESDISVMHTIAYLLGRYVPQAKRYRPIEVVEEFARVIHKEQDFTVEG
;
A
#
# COMPACT_ATOMS: atom_id res chain seq x y z
N MET A 1 -4.07 -12.39 15.11
CA MET A 1 -5.33 -11.67 15.40
C MET A 1 -5.18 -10.20 15.82
N ALA A 2 -4.06 -9.74 16.40
CA ALA A 2 -3.92 -8.31 16.76
C ALA A 2 -3.32 -7.40 15.65
N LEU A 3 -2.61 -7.97 14.68
CA LEU A 3 -1.91 -7.19 13.64
C LEU A 3 -2.78 -6.92 12.38
N GLU A 4 -3.77 -7.76 12.11
CA GLU A 4 -4.61 -7.70 10.89
C GLU A 4 -5.54 -6.47 10.87
N GLU A 5 -5.88 -5.92 12.03
CA GLU A 5 -6.78 -4.75 12.16
C GLU A 5 -6.06 -3.40 11.99
N LEU A 6 -4.72 -3.40 11.90
CA LEU A 6 -3.93 -2.17 11.88
C LEU A 6 -3.91 -1.46 10.51
N GLY A 7 -4.50 -2.07 9.49
CA GLY A 7 -4.69 -1.45 8.18
C GLY A 7 -3.52 -1.60 7.19
N PRO A 8 -3.63 -0.96 6.01
CA PRO A 8 -2.81 -1.24 4.83
C PRO A 8 -1.30 -1.00 5.00
N THR A 9 -0.91 -0.07 5.87
CA THR A 9 0.50 0.29 6.03
C THR A 9 1.22 -0.66 6.96
N PHE A 10 0.58 -1.11 8.04
CA PHE A 10 1.13 -2.18 8.89
C PHE A 10 1.24 -3.50 8.13
N ILE A 11 0.30 -3.74 7.20
CA ILE A 11 0.39 -4.83 6.23
C ILE A 11 1.68 -4.72 5.41
N LYS A 12 1.95 -3.55 4.83
CA LYS A 12 3.17 -3.34 4.04
C LYS A 12 4.44 -3.38 4.91
N LEU A 13 4.41 -2.88 6.15
CA LEU A 13 5.54 -2.97 7.07
C LEU A 13 5.92 -4.41 7.32
N GLY A 14 4.91 -5.26 7.58
CA GLY A 14 5.12 -6.69 7.69
C GLY A 14 5.77 -7.28 6.44
N GLN A 15 5.33 -6.89 5.24
CA GLN A 15 5.93 -7.30 3.98
C GLN A 15 7.41 -6.92 3.88
N VAL A 16 7.76 -5.64 4.10
CA VAL A 16 9.14 -5.18 4.00
C VAL A 16 10.02 -5.82 5.07
N ALA A 17 9.55 -5.88 6.31
CA ALA A 17 10.30 -6.47 7.40
C ALA A 17 10.49 -7.99 7.22
N SER A 18 9.50 -8.69 6.63
CA SER A 18 9.61 -10.12 6.29
C SER A 18 10.67 -10.42 5.23
N THR A 19 11.05 -9.45 4.38
CA THR A 19 12.15 -9.61 3.42
C THR A 19 13.53 -9.47 4.04
N ARG A 20 13.59 -8.95 5.28
CA ARG A 20 14.80 -8.84 6.12
C ARG A 20 14.72 -9.84 7.26
N ALA A 21 14.73 -11.13 6.92
CA ALA A 21 14.70 -12.23 7.91
C ALA A 21 15.89 -12.22 8.90
N ASP A 22 16.93 -11.42 8.63
CA ASP A 22 18.05 -11.14 9.55
C ASP A 22 17.67 -10.18 10.70
N LEU A 23 16.60 -9.41 10.55
CA LEU A 23 16.16 -8.37 11.49
C LEU A 23 15.03 -8.81 12.41
N LEU A 24 14.32 -9.91 12.09
CA LEU A 24 13.13 -10.35 12.81
C LEU A 24 13.23 -11.83 13.22
N PRO A 25 12.72 -12.20 14.42
CA PRO A 25 12.54 -13.59 14.78
C PRO A 25 11.66 -14.32 13.74
N PRO A 26 11.94 -15.59 13.42
CA PRO A 26 11.17 -16.36 12.43
C PRO A 26 9.66 -16.34 12.69
N ASP A 27 9.26 -16.38 13.97
CA ASP A 27 7.86 -16.33 14.39
C ASP A 27 7.17 -15.01 13.99
N TRP A 28 7.90 -13.89 14.00
CA TRP A 28 7.38 -12.58 13.61
C TRP A 28 7.24 -12.47 12.10
N VAL A 29 8.21 -13.01 11.35
CA VAL A 29 8.15 -13.07 9.88
C VAL A 29 6.91 -13.84 9.43
N GLU A 30 6.57 -14.94 10.08
CA GLU A 30 5.40 -15.75 9.75
C GLU A 30 4.08 -15.03 10.08
N GLU A 31 4.01 -14.29 11.19
CA GLU A 31 2.85 -13.44 11.51
C GLU A 31 2.72 -12.25 10.56
N PHE A 32 3.83 -11.64 10.14
CA PHE A 32 3.82 -10.56 9.16
C PHE A 32 3.48 -11.03 7.74
N LYS A 33 3.74 -12.30 7.39
CA LYS A 33 3.24 -12.89 6.15
C LYS A 33 1.72 -13.03 6.14
N LYS A 34 1.07 -13.24 7.27
CA LYS A 34 -0.41 -13.32 7.35
C LYS A 34 -1.09 -12.00 7.00
N LEU A 35 -0.38 -10.89 7.20
CA LEU A 35 -0.81 -9.58 6.74
C LEU A 35 -0.83 -9.44 5.21
N GLN A 36 -0.26 -10.38 4.45
CA GLN A 36 -0.22 -10.35 2.99
C GLN A 36 -1.56 -10.71 2.33
N ASP A 37 -2.61 -10.99 3.12
CA ASP A 37 -3.91 -11.36 2.59
C ASP A 37 -4.54 -10.26 1.72
N ALA A 38 -5.26 -10.72 0.68
CA ALA A 38 -5.86 -9.90 -0.34
C ALA A 38 -6.75 -8.81 0.27
N VAL A 39 -6.32 -7.55 0.16
CA VAL A 39 -7.08 -6.41 0.65
C VAL A 39 -8.37 -6.31 -0.20
N PRO A 40 -9.56 -6.27 0.42
CA PRO A 40 -10.80 -6.23 -0.33
C PRO A 40 -10.84 -4.98 -1.24
N PRO A 41 -11.40 -5.12 -2.46
CA PRO A 41 -11.53 -4.00 -3.37
C PRO A 41 -12.44 -2.92 -2.78
N PHE A 42 -12.20 -1.68 -3.15
CA PHE A 42 -13.11 -0.58 -2.84
C PHE A 42 -14.16 -0.42 -3.95
N PRO A 43 -15.33 0.19 -3.63
CA PRO A 43 -16.44 0.30 -4.58
C PRO A 43 -16.06 0.99 -5.89
N PHE A 44 -16.64 0.53 -7.00
CA PHE A 44 -16.37 1.06 -8.32
C PHE A 44 -16.72 2.55 -8.46
N GLU A 45 -17.71 3.05 -7.71
CA GLU A 45 -18.06 4.47 -7.68
C GLU A 45 -16.86 5.34 -7.28
N LYS A 46 -16.04 4.85 -6.34
CA LYS A 46 -14.81 5.53 -5.93
C LYS A 46 -13.71 5.40 -6.98
N VAL A 47 -13.64 4.29 -7.71
CA VAL A 47 -12.75 4.13 -8.85
C VAL A 47 -13.06 5.19 -9.90
N LYS A 48 -14.34 5.29 -10.29
CA LYS A 48 -14.84 6.26 -11.25
C LYS A 48 -14.53 7.68 -10.81
N GLU A 49 -14.85 8.06 -9.58
CA GLU A 49 -14.53 9.39 -9.03
C GLU A 49 -13.03 9.73 -9.13
N VAL A 50 -12.15 8.78 -8.81
CA VAL A 50 -10.69 8.98 -8.85
C VAL A 50 -10.20 9.16 -10.29
N VAL A 51 -10.61 8.27 -11.19
CA VAL A 51 -10.16 8.29 -12.60
C VAL A 51 -10.70 9.52 -13.32
N GLU A 52 -11.98 9.85 -13.17
CA GLU A 52 -12.58 11.03 -13.83
C GLU A 52 -11.96 12.33 -13.32
N ARG A 53 -11.64 12.41 -12.02
CA ARG A 53 -10.92 13.57 -11.45
C ARG A 53 -9.51 13.71 -12.01
N ALA A 54 -8.78 12.60 -12.13
CA ALA A 54 -7.42 12.59 -12.66
C ALA A 54 -7.38 12.99 -14.15
N LEU A 55 -8.32 12.47 -14.94
CA LEU A 55 -8.43 12.74 -16.38
C LEU A 55 -9.18 14.03 -16.72
N LYS A 56 -9.82 14.67 -15.73
CA LYS A 56 -10.72 15.83 -15.89
C LYS A 56 -11.79 15.58 -16.96
N SER A 57 -12.30 14.35 -17.04
CA SER A 57 -13.20 13.91 -18.10
C SER A 57 -14.00 12.68 -17.64
N PRO A 58 -15.25 12.49 -18.08
CA PRO A 58 -16.00 11.26 -17.81
C PRO A 58 -15.29 10.03 -18.35
N LEU A 59 -15.45 8.87 -17.69
CA LEU A 59 -14.89 7.59 -18.17
C LEU A 59 -15.30 7.30 -19.61
N SER A 60 -16.58 7.53 -19.94
CA SER A 60 -17.14 7.29 -21.28
C SER A 60 -16.52 8.15 -22.39
N ALA A 61 -15.83 9.23 -22.06
CA ALA A 61 -15.16 10.08 -23.05
C ALA A 61 -13.75 9.59 -23.40
N LYS A 62 -13.16 8.68 -22.61
CA LYS A 62 -11.79 8.16 -22.78
C LYS A 62 -11.75 6.65 -23.01
N PHE A 63 -12.74 5.94 -22.50
CA PHE A 63 -12.82 4.50 -22.54
C PHE A 63 -14.07 4.05 -23.30
N ARG A 64 -13.90 3.05 -24.16
CA ARG A 64 -14.98 2.30 -24.80
C ARG A 64 -15.68 1.37 -23.80
N SER A 65 -14.89 0.75 -22.93
CA SER A 65 -15.37 -0.13 -21.85
C SER A 65 -14.42 -0.01 -20.65
N PHE A 66 -14.94 -0.23 -19.45
CA PHE A 66 -14.18 -0.24 -18.21
C PHE A 66 -14.82 -1.29 -17.31
N ASP A 67 -14.07 -2.31 -16.89
CA ASP A 67 -14.59 -3.38 -16.07
C ASP A 67 -14.81 -2.89 -14.63
N GLU A 68 -16.02 -3.03 -14.11
CA GLU A 68 -16.33 -2.60 -12.74
C GLU A 68 -15.71 -3.52 -11.70
N THR A 69 -15.47 -4.79 -12.07
CA THR A 69 -14.80 -5.76 -11.20
C THR A 69 -13.28 -5.62 -11.37
N PRO A 70 -12.51 -5.38 -10.30
CA PRO A 70 -11.07 -5.30 -10.41
C PRO A 70 -10.47 -6.68 -10.69
N CYS A 71 -9.44 -6.73 -11.55
CA CYS A 71 -8.67 -7.95 -11.80
C CYS A 71 -7.64 -8.22 -10.69
N ALA A 72 -7.25 -7.20 -9.95
CA ALA A 72 -6.39 -7.32 -8.77
C ALA A 72 -6.69 -6.21 -7.76
N SER A 73 -6.56 -6.52 -6.46
CA SER A 73 -6.66 -5.54 -5.37
C SER A 73 -5.48 -5.71 -4.43
N ALA A 74 -4.82 -4.61 -4.10
CA ALA A 74 -3.69 -4.53 -3.20
C ALA A 74 -3.91 -3.41 -2.15
N SER A 75 -2.98 -3.29 -1.22
CA SER A 75 -3.06 -2.33 -0.11
C SER A 75 -3.18 -0.87 -0.57
N ILE A 76 -2.44 -0.48 -1.61
CA ILE A 76 -2.38 0.92 -2.09
C ILE A 76 -3.33 1.20 -3.26
N ALA A 77 -3.69 0.18 -4.04
CA ALA A 77 -4.47 0.33 -5.26
C ALA A 77 -5.18 -0.96 -5.68
N GLN A 78 -6.12 -0.80 -6.59
CA GLN A 78 -6.69 -1.91 -7.36
C GLN A 78 -6.53 -1.66 -8.86
N VAL A 79 -6.58 -2.73 -9.64
CA VAL A 79 -6.36 -2.72 -11.09
C VAL A 79 -7.62 -3.18 -11.79
N HIS A 80 -8.01 -2.47 -12.84
CA HIS A 80 -9.17 -2.78 -13.68
C HIS A 80 -8.74 -2.96 -15.12
N TYR A 81 -9.38 -3.87 -15.84
CA TYR A 81 -9.25 -3.94 -17.30
C TYR A 81 -10.16 -2.89 -17.94
N ALA A 82 -9.67 -2.25 -19.00
CA ALA A 82 -10.45 -1.29 -19.77
C ALA A 82 -10.01 -1.32 -21.24
N THR A 83 -10.87 -0.80 -22.11
CA THR A 83 -10.55 -0.57 -23.52
C THR A 83 -10.66 0.91 -23.82
N LEU A 84 -9.62 1.51 -24.38
CA LEU A 84 -9.61 2.89 -24.82
C LEU A 84 -10.55 3.10 -26.03
N SER A 85 -10.89 4.34 -26.33
CA SER A 85 -11.79 4.66 -27.46
C SER A 85 -11.26 4.15 -28.81
N ASP A 86 -9.94 4.14 -29.00
CA ASP A 86 -9.25 3.62 -30.17
C ASP A 86 -9.24 2.08 -30.28
N GLY A 87 -9.70 1.38 -29.24
CA GLY A 87 -9.75 -0.09 -29.18
C GLY A 87 -8.57 -0.74 -28.46
N GLN A 88 -7.58 0.03 -27.99
CA GLN A 88 -6.46 -0.53 -27.23
C GLN A 88 -6.92 -1.04 -25.85
N GLU A 89 -6.56 -2.27 -25.51
CA GLU A 89 -6.77 -2.85 -24.18
C GLU A 89 -5.69 -2.38 -23.21
N VAL A 90 -6.10 -1.96 -22.01
CA VAL A 90 -5.23 -1.41 -20.97
C VAL A 90 -5.61 -1.92 -19.58
N ALA A 91 -4.62 -1.96 -18.69
CA ALA A 91 -4.82 -2.16 -17.26
C ALA A 91 -4.73 -0.81 -16.55
N VAL A 92 -5.81 -0.40 -15.89
CA VAL A 92 -5.90 0.88 -15.19
C VAL A 92 -5.69 0.64 -13.70
N LYS A 93 -4.53 1.05 -13.19
CA LYS A 93 -4.21 0.99 -11.76
C LYS A 93 -4.74 2.25 -11.06
N VAL A 94 -5.59 2.06 -10.07
CA VAL A 94 -6.32 3.15 -9.39
C VAL A 94 -5.95 3.17 -7.92
N LYS A 95 -5.37 4.30 -7.48
CA LYS A 95 -4.94 4.52 -6.10
C LYS A 95 -6.15 4.56 -5.17
N ARG A 96 -6.05 3.87 -4.03
CA ARG A 96 -7.11 3.82 -3.01
C ARG A 96 -7.36 5.24 -2.47
N PRO A 97 -8.61 5.72 -2.44
CA PRO A 97 -8.91 7.05 -1.91
C PRO A 97 -8.45 7.20 -0.45
N GLY A 98 -7.78 8.31 -0.14
CA GLY A 98 -7.34 8.63 1.21
C GLY A 98 -6.15 7.83 1.73
N ILE A 99 -5.57 6.93 0.92
CA ILE A 99 -4.45 6.07 1.35
C ILE A 99 -3.23 6.88 1.78
N ASP A 100 -3.02 8.06 1.19
CA ASP A 100 -1.89 8.92 1.53
C ASP A 100 -1.92 9.32 3.02
N LYS A 101 -3.09 9.72 3.53
CA LYS A 101 -3.23 10.11 4.94
C LYS A 101 -3.07 8.93 5.90
N ILE A 102 -3.51 7.75 5.46
CA ILE A 102 -3.39 6.52 6.25
C ILE A 102 -1.90 6.15 6.37
N ILE A 103 -1.18 6.14 5.25
CA ILE A 103 0.26 5.84 5.22
C ILE A 103 1.04 6.82 6.09
N GLU A 104 0.80 8.12 5.97
CA GLU A 104 1.48 9.13 6.81
C GLU A 104 1.20 8.93 8.32
N SER A 105 -0.06 8.67 8.67
CA SER A 105 -0.45 8.40 10.06
C SER A 105 0.26 7.16 10.60
N ASP A 106 0.30 6.09 9.82
CA ASP A 106 0.91 4.84 10.23
C ASP A 106 2.44 4.98 10.35
N ILE A 107 3.10 5.68 9.42
CA ILE A 107 4.53 6.01 9.49
C ILE A 107 4.85 6.78 10.78
N SER A 108 4.00 7.75 11.15
CA SER A 108 4.16 8.51 12.40
C SER A 108 4.06 7.62 13.64
N VAL A 109 3.09 6.69 13.68
CA VAL A 109 2.96 5.70 14.76
C VAL A 109 4.20 4.80 14.83
N MET A 110 4.68 4.31 13.68
CA MET A 110 5.88 3.48 13.61
C MET A 110 7.13 4.21 14.10
N HIS A 111 7.31 5.48 13.75
CA HIS A 111 8.40 6.31 14.27
C HIS A 111 8.32 6.46 15.79
N THR A 112 7.12 6.65 16.34
CA THR A 112 6.89 6.75 17.78
C THR A 112 7.32 5.44 18.48
N ILE A 113 6.91 4.29 17.96
CA ILE A 113 7.29 2.98 18.48
C ILE A 113 8.80 2.76 18.37
N ALA A 114 9.40 3.05 17.22
CA ALA A 114 10.84 2.91 16.99
C ALA A 114 11.66 3.77 17.96
N TYR A 115 11.23 5.00 18.22
CA TYR A 115 11.84 5.89 19.21
C TYR A 115 11.75 5.31 20.63
N LEU A 116 10.58 4.84 21.05
CA LEU A 116 10.39 4.22 22.36
C LEU A 116 11.26 2.96 22.53
N LEU A 117 11.34 2.11 21.51
CA LEU A 117 12.21 0.93 21.50
C LEU A 117 13.68 1.32 21.66
N GLY A 118 14.16 2.30 20.90
CA GLY A 118 15.53 2.81 21.00
C GLY A 118 15.84 3.44 22.36
N ARG A 119 14.83 4.02 23.01
CA ARG A 119 14.96 4.72 24.31
C ARG A 119 14.93 3.79 25.53
N TYR A 120 14.09 2.76 25.50
CA TYR A 120 13.77 1.94 26.67
C TYR A 120 14.24 0.48 26.56
N VAL A 121 14.57 -0.01 25.36
CA VAL A 121 15.03 -1.39 25.15
C VAL A 121 16.46 -1.37 24.59
N PRO A 122 17.50 -1.44 25.44
CA PRO A 122 18.90 -1.34 25.00
C PRO A 122 19.28 -2.36 23.93
N GLN A 123 18.73 -3.58 24.00
CA GLN A 123 18.94 -4.65 23.02
C GLN A 123 18.33 -4.32 21.65
N ALA A 124 17.31 -3.46 21.59
CA ALA A 124 16.66 -3.07 20.34
C ALA A 124 17.53 -2.13 19.50
N LYS A 125 18.48 -1.39 20.12
CA LYS A 125 19.35 -0.43 19.42
C LYS A 125 20.18 -1.07 18.30
N ARG A 126 20.60 -2.33 18.47
CA ARG A 126 21.38 -3.06 17.44
C ARG A 126 20.62 -3.27 16.14
N TYR A 127 19.29 -3.22 16.17
CA TYR A 127 18.42 -3.38 15.01
C TYR A 127 18.07 -2.07 14.32
N ARG A 128 18.56 -0.93 14.84
CA ARG A 128 18.38 0.41 14.25
C ARG A 128 16.91 0.67 13.86
N PRO A 129 15.94 0.56 14.79
CA PRO A 129 14.51 0.52 14.47
C PRO A 129 14.01 1.78 13.76
N ILE A 130 14.61 2.94 14.03
CA ILE A 130 14.27 4.20 13.34
C ILE A 130 14.57 4.09 11.85
N GLU A 131 15.73 3.55 11.50
CA GLU A 131 16.16 3.43 10.10
C GLU A 131 15.37 2.37 9.33
N VAL A 132 14.91 1.33 10.02
CA VAL A 132 13.97 0.35 9.44
C VAL A 132 12.67 1.05 9.05
N VAL A 133 12.16 1.93 9.91
CA VAL A 133 10.95 2.73 9.60
C VAL A 133 11.21 3.73 8.49
N GLU A 134 12.37 4.41 8.46
CA GLU A 134 12.75 5.34 7.39
C GLU A 134 12.86 4.64 6.03
N GLU A 135 13.48 3.46 5.99
CA GLU A 135 13.58 2.67 4.76
C GLU A 135 12.21 2.17 4.31
N PHE A 136 11.37 1.72 5.24
CA PHE A 136 9.98 1.38 4.95
C PHE A 136 9.22 2.58 4.37
N ALA A 137 9.31 3.76 5.01
CA ALA A 137 8.67 5.00 4.56
C ALA A 137 9.12 5.36 3.13
N ARG A 138 10.42 5.24 2.84
CA ARG A 138 10.97 5.47 1.51
C ARG A 138 10.36 4.53 0.46
N VAL A 139 10.25 3.23 0.78
CA VAL A 139 9.70 2.22 -0.13
C VAL A 139 8.20 2.45 -0.37
N ILE A 140 7.40 2.66 0.69
CA ILE A 140 5.96 2.86 0.55
C ILE A 140 5.64 4.16 -0.22
N HIS A 141 6.37 5.25 0.02
CA HIS A 141 6.19 6.49 -0.74
C HIS A 141 6.49 6.32 -2.22
N LYS A 142 7.54 5.54 -2.55
CA LYS A 142 7.83 5.21 -3.95
C LYS A 142 6.68 4.41 -4.57
N GLU A 143 6.07 3.47 -3.85
CA GLU A 143 4.93 2.72 -4.36
C GLU A 143 3.66 3.55 -4.53
N GLN A 144 3.51 4.67 -3.81
CA GLN A 144 2.37 5.60 -3.97
C GLN A 144 2.50 6.49 -5.21
N ASP A 145 3.72 6.69 -5.71
CA ASP A 145 3.98 7.51 -6.88
C ASP A 145 3.79 6.68 -8.16
N PHE A 146 2.65 6.90 -8.82
CA PHE A 146 2.33 6.21 -10.08
C PHE A 146 2.91 6.90 -11.31
N THR A 147 3.68 7.98 -11.13
CA THR A 147 4.45 8.63 -12.21
C THR A 147 5.83 8.03 -12.38
N VAL A 148 6.33 7.33 -11.36
CA VAL A 148 7.60 6.60 -11.39
C VAL A 148 7.29 5.16 -11.77
N GLU A 149 7.78 4.70 -12.93
CA GLU A 149 7.63 3.30 -13.36
C GLU A 149 8.26 2.35 -12.32
N GLY A 150 7.54 1.25 -12.04
CA GLY A 150 7.98 0.16 -11.16
C GLY A 150 8.86 -0.83 -11.89
#